data_AF-A0A520I8Q6-F1
#
_entry.id   AF-A0A520I8Q6-F1
#
_cell.length_a   1.000
_cell.length_b   1.000
_cell.length_c   1.000
_cell.angle_alpha   90.00
_cell.angle_beta   90.00
_cell.angle_gamma   90.00
#
_symmetry.space_group_name_H-M   'P 1'
#
loop_
_entity.id
_entity.type
_entity.pdbx_description
1 polymer ?
#
loop_
_entity_poly.entity_id
_entity_poly.type
_entity_poly.pdbx_seq_one_letter_code
_entity_poly.pdbx_strand_id
1 'polypeptide(L)'
;MLNLSLGSGLDGQPIVDRILTAPGVQRVPSPKLTLFVKRNFLDAALCNAVIARIDAVRRPSTIADPNGDTAYRTSETGDLDATDPVTIEVERLIAELTGLDPAHGEPLQGQRYAVGQEFKGHTDYFEPQGIDFERYCGRSGNRTWTVMVYLNEPAAGGATRFKAIDKIV
;
A
#
# COMPACT_ATOMS: atom_id res chain seq x y z
N MET A 1 8.83 -14.08 21.27
CA MET A 1 8.68 -12.62 21.33
C MET A 1 7.20 -12.31 21.32
N LEU A 2 6.74 -11.42 22.19
CA LEU A 2 5.32 -11.07 22.31
C LEU A 2 4.83 -10.43 21.01
N ASN A 3 3.95 -11.13 20.28
CA ASN A 3 3.10 -10.53 19.26
C ASN A 3 2.13 -9.58 19.98
N LEU A 4 2.53 -8.33 20.20
CA LEU A 4 1.55 -7.27 20.44
C LEU A 4 1.04 -6.83 19.07
N SER A 5 0.03 -7.56 18.58
CA SER A 5 -0.86 -7.01 17.56
C SER A 5 -1.49 -5.74 18.14
N LEU A 6 -1.38 -4.63 17.40
CA LEU A 6 -2.02 -3.35 17.71
C LEU A 6 -3.42 -3.25 17.09
N GLY A 7 -3.93 -4.35 16.54
CA GLY A 7 -5.27 -4.46 15.95
C GLY A 7 -5.36 -3.88 14.54
N SER A 8 -6.55 -3.37 14.20
CA SER A 8 -6.90 -2.85 12.87
C SER A 8 -6.31 -1.48 12.54
N GLY A 9 -5.64 -0.84 13.50
CA GLY A 9 -5.11 0.52 13.34
C GLY A 9 -6.17 1.62 13.24
N LEU A 10 -7.43 1.33 13.63
CA LEU A 10 -8.50 2.33 13.72
C LEU A 10 -8.15 3.44 14.72
N ASP A 11 -7.63 3.06 15.88
CA ASP A 11 -6.84 3.97 16.69
C ASP A 11 -5.41 3.99 16.13
N GLY A 12 -5.07 5.08 15.44
CA GLY A 12 -3.79 5.19 14.74
C GLY A 12 -2.60 5.52 15.64
N GLN A 13 -2.82 6.03 16.87
CA GLN A 13 -1.72 6.50 17.71
C GLN A 13 -0.74 5.38 18.11
N PRO A 14 -1.20 4.17 18.52
CA PRO A 14 -0.28 3.06 18.79
C PRO A 14 0.57 2.66 17.58
N ILE A 15 0.00 2.69 16.37
CA ILE A 15 0.70 2.38 15.11
C ILE A 15 1.77 3.44 14.82
N VAL A 16 1.43 4.72 15.01
CA VAL A 16 2.37 5.84 14.90
C VAL A 16 3.55 5.67 15.85
N ASP A 17 3.28 5.39 17.13
CA ASP A 17 4.31 5.23 18.15
C ASP A 17 5.21 4.04 17.81
N ARG A 18 4.63 2.93 17.35
CA ARG A 18 5.38 1.74 16.90
C ARG A 18 6.30 2.04 15.73
N ILE A 19 5.81 2.70 14.69
CA ILE A 19 6.57 3.02 13.48
C ILE A 19 7.74 3.97 13.81
N LEU A 20 7.54 4.93 14.72
CA LEU A 20 8.57 5.89 15.13
C LEU A 20 9.75 5.24 15.88
N THR A 21 9.60 4.02 16.40
CA THR A 21 10.73 3.28 16.99
C THR A 21 11.62 2.60 15.96
N ALA A 22 11.17 2.47 14.71
CA ALA A 22 11.92 1.76 13.68
C ALA A 22 13.07 2.63 13.12
N PRO A 23 14.32 2.13 13.08
CA PRO A 23 15.46 2.91 12.56
C PRO A 23 15.27 3.36 11.11
N GLY A 24 15.68 4.60 10.82
CA GLY A 24 15.65 5.15 9.47
C GLY A 24 14.26 5.54 8.94
N VAL A 25 13.22 5.48 9.77
CA VAL A 25 11.90 6.02 9.43
C VAL A 25 11.90 7.55 9.58
N GLN A 26 11.30 8.23 8.61
CA GLN A 26 11.09 9.69 8.62
C GLN A 26 9.59 9.98 8.58
N ARG A 27 9.10 10.79 9.52
CA ARG A 27 7.72 11.31 9.47
C ARG A 27 7.66 12.59 8.66
N VAL A 28 6.71 12.68 7.73
CA VAL A 28 6.42 13.94 7.02
C VAL A 28 5.63 14.86 7.95
N PRO A 29 6.10 16.10 8.19
CA PRO A 29 5.43 17.01 9.11
C PRO A 29 4.18 17.62 8.46
N SER A 30 3.02 17.00 8.70
CA SER A 30 1.73 17.52 8.25
C SER A 30 0.62 17.20 9.26
N PRO A 31 -0.27 18.15 9.57
CA PRO A 31 -1.45 17.89 10.39
C PRO A 31 -2.59 17.22 9.60
N LYS A 32 -2.50 17.19 8.25
CA LYS A 32 -3.56 16.65 7.38
C LYS A 32 -3.39 15.18 7.04
N LEU A 33 -2.18 14.64 7.20
CA LEU A 33 -1.85 13.27 6.83
C LEU A 33 -0.73 12.74 7.73
N THR A 34 -0.96 11.57 8.31
CA THR A 34 0.09 10.78 8.95
C THR A 34 0.83 10.00 7.86
N LEU A 35 2.02 10.46 7.49
CA LEU A 35 2.83 9.86 6.43
C LEU A 35 4.26 9.60 6.93
N PHE A 36 4.76 8.40 6.66
CA PHE A 36 6.11 7.97 6.95
C PHE A 36 6.82 7.51 5.68
N VAL A 37 8.14 7.71 5.65
CA VAL A 37 9.03 7.23 4.59
C VAL A 37 10.14 6.42 5.24
N LYS A 38 10.37 5.20 4.75
CA LYS A 38 11.49 4.35 5.15
C LYS A 38 12.25 3.92 3.90
N ARG A 39 13.51 4.35 3.78
CA ARG A 39 14.39 3.92 2.68
C ARG A 39 14.89 2.50 2.94
N ASN A 40 15.14 1.76 1.86
CA ASN A 40 15.65 0.39 1.89
C ASN A 40 14.81 -0.52 2.81
N PHE A 41 13.48 -0.43 2.68
CA PHE A 41 12.56 -1.25 3.48
C PHE A 41 12.70 -2.74 3.14
N LEU A 42 12.75 -3.06 1.85
CA LEU A 42 13.16 -4.37 1.35
C LEU A 42 14.57 -4.25 0.76
N ASP A 43 15.33 -5.34 0.79
CA ASP A 43 16.59 -5.40 0.06
C ASP A 43 16.36 -5.66 -1.45
N ALA A 44 17.43 -5.52 -2.25
CA ALA A 44 17.35 -5.67 -3.69
C ALA A 44 16.96 -7.10 -4.13
N ALA A 45 17.35 -8.13 -3.37
CA ALA A 45 17.02 -9.51 -3.70
C ALA A 45 15.53 -9.77 -3.53
N LEU A 46 14.96 -9.29 -2.42
CA LEU A 46 13.54 -9.41 -2.12
C LEU A 46 12.71 -8.54 -3.07
N CYS A 47 13.14 -7.32 -3.40
CA CYS A 47 12.50 -6.51 -4.44
C CYS A 47 12.39 -7.26 -5.78
N ASN A 48 13.50 -7.85 -6.25
CA ASN A 48 13.52 -8.61 -7.51
C ASN A 48 12.62 -9.85 -7.45
N ALA A 49 12.58 -10.54 -6.30
CA ALA A 49 11.72 -11.69 -6.10
C ALA A 49 10.23 -11.29 -6.18
N VAL A 50 9.84 -10.18 -5.54
CA VAL A 50 8.48 -9.63 -5.60
C VAL A 50 8.13 -9.24 -7.04
N ILE A 51 9.02 -8.53 -7.75
CA ILE A 51 8.81 -8.15 -9.17
C ILE A 51 8.51 -9.39 -10.02
N ALA A 52 9.26 -10.48 -9.85
CA ALA A 52 9.03 -11.72 -10.60
C ALA A 52 7.64 -12.33 -10.32
N ARG A 53 7.14 -12.24 -9.08
CA ARG A 53 5.77 -12.70 -8.74
C ARG A 53 4.73 -11.81 -9.40
N ILE A 54 4.89 -10.49 -9.33
CA ILE A 54 3.98 -9.53 -9.98
C ILE A 54 3.91 -9.80 -11.48
N ASP A 55 5.06 -9.96 -12.13
CA ASP A 55 5.14 -10.21 -13.57
C ASP A 55 4.45 -11.51 -14.00
N ALA A 56 4.35 -12.50 -13.12
CA ALA A 56 3.66 -13.76 -13.39
C ALA A 56 2.13 -13.66 -13.29
N VAL A 57 1.59 -12.71 -12.49
CA VAL A 57 0.14 -12.63 -12.20
C VAL A 57 -0.53 -11.35 -12.70
N ARG A 58 0.24 -10.38 -13.18
CA ARG A 58 -0.28 -9.07 -13.56
C ARG A 58 -1.29 -9.16 -14.70
N ARG A 59 -2.32 -8.33 -14.61
CA ARG A 59 -3.40 -8.17 -15.59
C ARG A 59 -3.80 -6.69 -15.64
N PRO A 60 -4.47 -6.20 -16.71
CA PRO A 60 -4.97 -4.83 -16.74
C PRO A 60 -5.77 -4.48 -15.48
N SER A 61 -5.47 -3.33 -14.86
CA SER A 61 -6.10 -2.94 -13.61
C SER A 61 -7.57 -2.58 -13.84
N THR A 62 -8.43 -2.98 -12.91
CA THR A 62 -9.80 -2.46 -12.80
C THR A 62 -9.86 -1.38 -11.71
N ILE A 63 -10.91 -0.57 -11.75
CA ILE A 63 -11.21 0.44 -10.72
C ILE A 63 -12.48 -0.02 -10.00
N ALA A 64 -12.51 0.10 -8.67
CA ALA A 64 -13.68 -0.26 -7.88
C ALA A 64 -14.87 0.63 -8.25
N ASP A 65 -14.67 1.95 -8.28
CA ASP A 65 -15.65 2.97 -8.67
C ASP A 65 -15.36 3.54 -10.08
N PRO A 66 -15.82 2.86 -11.15
CA PRO A 66 -15.58 3.30 -12.52
C PRO A 66 -16.44 4.53 -12.84
N ASN A 67 -15.81 5.71 -12.87
CA ASN A 67 -16.42 6.96 -13.37
C ASN A 67 -16.66 6.98 -14.90
N GLY A 68 -16.65 5.82 -15.58
CA GLY A 68 -16.73 5.68 -17.03
C GLY A 68 -15.43 6.03 -17.79
N ASP A 69 -14.38 6.48 -17.09
CA ASP A 69 -13.08 6.83 -17.67
C ASP A 69 -12.08 5.67 -17.54
N THR A 70 -11.91 4.91 -18.61
CA THR A 70 -10.92 3.82 -18.69
C THR A 70 -9.47 4.30 -18.60
N ALA A 71 -9.20 5.61 -18.73
CA ALA A 71 -7.87 6.20 -18.55
C ALA A 71 -7.57 6.60 -17.09
N TYR A 72 -8.48 6.36 -16.15
CA TYR A 72 -8.30 6.76 -14.74
C TYR A 72 -7.22 5.94 -14.02
N ARG A 73 -7.08 4.66 -14.39
CA ARG A 73 -5.99 3.78 -13.96
C ARG A 73 -5.57 2.92 -15.14
N THR A 74 -4.35 3.11 -15.60
CA THR A 74 -3.84 2.44 -16.81
C THR A 74 -2.78 1.39 -16.52
N SER A 75 -2.47 1.14 -15.24
CA SER A 75 -1.49 0.16 -14.78
C SER A 75 -1.93 -1.30 -15.00
N GLU A 76 -1.00 -2.22 -14.79
CA GLU A 76 -1.28 -3.64 -14.55
C GLU A 76 -1.26 -3.91 -13.03
N THR A 77 -2.19 -4.72 -12.53
CA THR A 77 -2.28 -5.14 -11.11
C THR A 77 -2.28 -6.66 -11.02
N GLY A 78 -1.79 -7.22 -9.93
CA GLY A 78 -2.01 -8.63 -9.60
C GLY A 78 -1.90 -8.89 -8.10
N ASP A 79 -2.84 -9.66 -7.56
CA ASP A 79 -2.82 -10.11 -6.17
C ASP A 79 -1.80 -11.24 -6.05
N LEU A 80 -0.89 -11.14 -5.08
CA LEU A 80 0.12 -12.17 -4.85
C LEU A 80 -0.45 -13.30 -4.00
N ASP A 81 0.03 -14.53 -4.25
CA ASP A 81 -0.34 -15.69 -3.46
C ASP A 81 0.17 -15.54 -2.02
N ALA A 82 -0.75 -15.54 -1.06
CA ALA A 82 -0.45 -15.42 0.38
C ALA A 82 0.32 -16.62 0.93
N THR A 83 0.39 -17.73 0.18
CA THR A 83 1.18 -18.91 0.54
C THR A 83 2.60 -18.90 -0.03
N ASP A 84 2.91 -17.97 -0.96
CA ASP A 84 4.26 -17.84 -1.50
C ASP A 84 5.22 -17.28 -0.43
N PRO A 85 6.40 -17.90 -0.22
CA PRO A 85 7.35 -17.47 0.81
C PRO A 85 7.83 -16.01 0.69
N VAL A 86 7.87 -15.45 -0.53
CA VAL A 86 8.23 -14.04 -0.76
C VAL A 86 7.13 -13.12 -0.24
N THR A 87 5.86 -13.44 -0.54
CA THR A 87 4.70 -12.70 -0.03
C THR A 87 4.68 -12.72 1.50
N ILE A 88 4.83 -13.91 2.10
CA ILE A 88 4.85 -14.09 3.56
C ILE A 88 5.94 -13.24 4.21
N GLU A 89 7.15 -13.21 3.65
CA GLU A 89 8.24 -12.42 4.22
C GLU A 89 7.96 -10.91 4.13
N VAL A 90 7.38 -10.43 3.02
CA VAL A 90 6.99 -9.02 2.89
C VAL A 90 5.90 -8.66 3.90
N GLU A 91 4.86 -9.47 4.04
CA GLU A 91 3.79 -9.26 5.02
C GLU A 91 4.34 -9.28 6.45
N ARG A 92 5.27 -10.19 6.76
CA ARG A 92 5.94 -10.24 8.06
C ARG A 92 6.71 -8.95 8.35
N LEU A 93 7.46 -8.42 7.38
CA LEU A 93 8.19 -7.16 7.53
C LEU A 93 7.26 -5.95 7.70
N ILE A 94 6.11 -5.94 7.00
CA ILE A 94 5.08 -4.90 7.16
C ILE A 94 4.46 -4.96 8.55
N ALA A 95 4.08 -6.15 9.01
CA ALA A 95 3.53 -6.37 10.35
C ALA A 95 4.55 -6.01 11.43
N GLU A 96 5.84 -6.33 11.23
CA GLU A 96 6.91 -5.93 12.15
C GLU A 96 7.06 -4.41 12.22
N LEU A 97 7.05 -3.71 11.07
CA LEU A 97 7.18 -2.25 11.04
C LEU A 97 6.01 -1.53 11.69
N THR A 98 4.79 -1.98 11.41
CA THR A 98 3.55 -1.26 11.75
C THR A 98 2.91 -1.74 13.05
N GLY A 99 3.08 -3.01 13.41
CA GLY A 99 2.32 -3.67 14.48
C GLY A 99 0.86 -3.96 14.14
N LEU A 100 0.42 -3.71 12.90
CA LEU A 100 -0.94 -4.06 12.44
C LEU A 100 -1.15 -5.56 12.50
N ASP A 101 -2.36 -5.99 12.86
CA ASP A 101 -2.72 -7.41 12.80
C ASP A 101 -2.80 -7.87 11.33
N PRO A 102 -2.02 -8.90 10.92
CA PRO A 102 -2.12 -9.45 9.57
C PRO A 102 -3.53 -9.95 9.23
N ALA A 103 -4.35 -10.31 10.23
CA ALA A 103 -5.75 -10.72 10.01
C ALA A 103 -6.64 -9.62 9.43
N HIS A 104 -6.22 -8.36 9.49
CA HIS A 104 -6.91 -7.21 8.88
C HIS A 104 -6.29 -6.79 7.54
N GLY A 105 -5.22 -7.46 7.08
CA GLY A 105 -4.59 -7.19 5.80
C GLY A 105 -5.44 -7.68 4.62
N GLU A 106 -5.48 -6.89 3.56
CA GLU A 106 -5.90 -7.38 2.24
C GLU A 106 -4.74 -8.12 1.58
N PRO A 107 -5.00 -9.03 0.61
CA PRO A 107 -3.95 -9.68 -0.15
C PRO A 107 -2.96 -8.68 -0.73
N LEU A 108 -1.65 -8.96 -0.62
CA LEU A 108 -0.61 -8.08 -1.14
C LEU A 108 -0.80 -7.85 -2.65
N GLN A 109 -0.97 -6.59 -3.05
CA GLN A 109 -1.18 -6.23 -4.45
C GLN A 109 0.11 -5.72 -5.11
N GLY A 110 0.47 -6.36 -6.22
CA GLY A 110 1.49 -5.87 -7.15
C GLY A 110 0.94 -4.86 -8.13
N GLN A 111 1.70 -3.80 -8.40
CA GLN A 111 1.34 -2.78 -9.39
C GLN A 111 2.51 -2.53 -10.34
N ARG A 112 2.24 -2.50 -11.64
CA ARG A 112 3.24 -2.27 -12.69
C ARG A 112 2.78 -1.17 -13.64
N TYR A 113 3.69 -0.24 -13.90
CA TYR A 113 3.45 0.92 -14.74
C TYR A 113 4.45 0.92 -15.90
N ALA A 114 3.93 0.84 -17.12
CA ALA A 114 4.68 1.13 -18.33
C ALA A 114 4.85 2.66 -18.50
N VAL A 115 5.74 3.07 -19.40
CA VAL A 115 5.92 4.49 -19.73
C VAL A 115 4.58 5.12 -20.16
N GLY A 116 4.23 6.23 -19.50
CA GLY A 116 2.99 6.97 -19.74
C GLY A 116 1.77 6.44 -19.00
N GLN A 117 1.87 5.31 -18.29
CA GLN A 117 0.79 4.85 -17.41
C GLN A 117 0.79 5.61 -16.08
N GLU A 118 -0.40 5.82 -15.53
CA GLU A 118 -0.59 6.53 -14.27
C GLU A 118 -1.79 5.96 -13.50
N PHE A 119 -1.89 6.38 -12.24
CA PHE A 119 -3.10 6.27 -11.45
C PHE A 119 -3.49 7.67 -10.96
N LYS A 120 -4.67 8.15 -11.36
CA LYS A 120 -5.16 9.46 -10.98
C LYS A 120 -5.38 9.56 -9.47
N GLY A 121 -5.45 10.79 -8.98
CA GLY A 121 -5.63 11.06 -7.55
C GLY A 121 -6.91 10.43 -7.01
N HIS A 122 -6.77 9.63 -5.96
CA HIS A 122 -7.82 8.87 -5.31
C HIS A 122 -7.56 8.80 -3.80
N THR A 123 -8.51 8.20 -3.08
CA THR A 123 -8.37 7.77 -1.70
C THR A 123 -8.27 6.25 -1.66
N ASP A 124 -7.43 5.72 -0.76
CA ASP A 124 -7.33 4.27 -0.59
C ASP A 124 -8.53 3.72 0.19
N TYR A 125 -9.12 4.51 1.08
CA TYR A 125 -10.35 4.19 1.79
C TYR A 125 -11.56 4.31 0.85
N PHE A 126 -12.59 3.51 1.12
CA PHE A 126 -13.87 3.61 0.42
C PHE A 126 -14.67 4.78 0.98
N GLU A 127 -15.13 5.68 0.10
CA GLU A 127 -15.96 6.81 0.51
C GLU A 127 -17.29 6.32 1.11
N PRO A 128 -17.69 6.73 2.33
CA PRO A 128 -18.90 6.20 3.01
C PRO A 128 -20.20 6.31 2.22
N GLN A 129 -20.28 7.27 1.30
CA GLN A 129 -21.45 7.51 0.45
C GLN A 129 -21.28 6.93 -0.96
N GLY A 130 -20.16 6.26 -1.23
CA GLY A 130 -19.86 5.64 -2.53
C GLY A 130 -20.63 4.33 -2.73
N ILE A 131 -20.92 4.01 -3.99
CA ILE A 131 -21.74 2.84 -4.39
C ILE A 131 -21.13 1.51 -3.92
N ASP A 132 -19.81 1.49 -3.79
CA ASP A 132 -19.02 0.32 -3.41
C ASP A 132 -18.78 0.18 -1.91
N PHE A 133 -19.15 1.19 -1.10
CA PHE A 133 -18.88 1.19 0.33
C PHE A 133 -19.53 0.00 1.03
N GLU A 134 -20.84 -0.18 0.88
CA GLU A 134 -21.58 -1.32 1.45
C GLU A 134 -20.98 -2.66 1.00
N ARG A 135 -20.62 -2.75 -0.29
CA ARG A 135 -20.09 -3.98 -0.90
C ARG A 135 -18.76 -4.41 -0.28
N TYR A 136 -17.82 -3.49 -0.09
CA TYR A 136 -16.48 -3.83 0.39
C TYR A 136 -16.31 -3.64 1.91
N CYS A 137 -16.96 -2.64 2.51
CA CYS A 137 -16.81 -2.30 3.92
C CYS A 137 -17.83 -2.94 4.85
N GLY A 138 -18.97 -3.43 4.33
CA GLY A 138 -20.07 -3.94 5.16
C GLY A 138 -19.71 -5.14 6.05
N ARG A 139 -18.65 -5.89 5.71
CA ARG A 139 -18.12 -7.00 6.53
C ARG A 139 -16.67 -6.80 6.96
N SER A 140 -15.86 -6.19 6.11
CA SER A 140 -14.40 -6.10 6.29
C SER A 140 -13.96 -4.84 7.04
N GLY A 141 -14.85 -3.85 7.18
CA GLY A 141 -14.48 -2.51 7.59
C GLY A 141 -13.82 -1.71 6.47
N ASN A 142 -13.44 -0.46 6.76
CA ASN A 142 -12.75 0.41 5.82
C ASN A 142 -11.24 0.43 6.09
N ARG A 143 -10.44 0.80 5.09
CA ARG A 143 -8.97 0.85 5.19
C ARG A 143 -8.50 1.98 6.10
N THR A 144 -7.59 1.66 7.00
CA THR A 144 -7.02 2.60 7.99
C THR A 144 -5.60 3.04 7.63
N TRP A 145 -4.80 2.12 7.08
CA TRP A 145 -3.40 2.34 6.71
C TRP A 145 -3.12 1.75 5.32
N THR A 146 -2.13 2.32 4.64
CA THR A 146 -1.60 1.79 3.39
C THR A 146 -0.08 1.81 3.45
N VAL A 147 0.54 0.67 3.12
CA VAL A 147 1.99 0.53 3.00
C VAL A 147 2.33 0.30 1.54
N MET A 148 2.94 1.31 0.92
CA MET A 148 3.38 1.25 -0.47
C MET A 148 4.89 1.05 -0.51
N VAL A 149 5.32 0.01 -1.22
CA VAL A 149 6.73 -0.36 -1.36
C VAL A 149 7.15 -0.17 -2.81
N TYR A 150 8.13 0.71 -3.05
CA TYR A 150 8.74 0.88 -4.37
C TYR A 150 9.77 -0.23 -4.61
N LEU A 151 9.57 -1.01 -5.67
CA LEU A 151 10.39 -2.21 -5.95
C LEU A 151 11.55 -1.92 -6.91
N ASN A 152 11.45 -0.86 -7.71
CA ASN A 152 12.49 -0.40 -8.62
C ASN A 152 12.47 1.12 -8.78
N GLU A 153 13.55 1.67 -9.32
CA GLU A 153 13.65 3.10 -9.64
C GLU A 153 13.37 3.32 -11.14
N PRO A 154 12.33 4.09 -11.51
CA PRO A 154 12.08 4.44 -12.90
C PRO A 154 13.10 5.47 -13.41
N ALA A 155 13.41 5.45 -14.71
CA ALA A 155 14.33 6.42 -15.30
C ALA A 155 13.83 7.88 -15.23
N ALA A 156 12.51 8.07 -15.26
CA ALA A 156 11.84 9.36 -15.05
C ALA A 156 10.37 9.15 -14.65
N GLY A 157 9.81 10.09 -13.89
CA GLY A 157 8.40 10.04 -13.46
C GLY A 157 8.13 8.99 -12.39
N GLY A 158 6.86 8.54 -12.28
CA GLY A 158 6.46 7.46 -11.36
C GLY A 158 6.38 7.84 -9.88
N ALA A 159 6.57 9.11 -9.54
CA ALA A 159 6.51 9.58 -8.16
C ALA A 159 5.08 9.56 -7.59
N THR A 160 4.96 9.43 -6.27
CA THR A 160 3.66 9.51 -5.60
C THR A 160 3.42 10.91 -5.08
N ARG A 161 2.36 11.55 -5.58
CA ARG A 161 2.02 12.93 -5.24
C ARG A 161 0.82 13.01 -4.30
N PHE A 162 1.06 13.46 -3.07
CA PHE A 162 0.04 13.80 -2.09
C PHE A 162 -0.35 15.28 -2.21
N LYS A 163 -1.34 15.57 -3.07
CA LYS A 163 -1.76 16.95 -3.40
C LYS A 163 -2.20 17.77 -2.17
N ALA A 164 -2.89 17.15 -1.21
CA ALA A 164 -3.46 17.84 -0.04
C ALA A 164 -2.40 18.46 0.90
N ILE A 165 -1.16 17.97 0.83
CA ILE A 165 -0.03 18.39 1.66
C ILE A 165 1.18 18.87 0.83
N ASP A 166 0.98 19.05 -0.48
CA ASP A 166 2.03 19.40 -1.45
C ASP A 166 3.33 18.59 -1.30
N LYS A 167 3.18 17.26 -1.16
CA LYS A 167 4.31 16.34 -0.99
C LYS A 167 4.45 15.41 -2.20
N ILE A 168 5.68 15.28 -2.67
CA ILE A 168 6.10 14.24 -3.60
C ILE A 168 7.06 13.32 -2.84
N VAL A 169 6.81 12.01 -2.96
CA VAL A 169 7.69 10.93 -2.48
C VAL A 169 8.32 10.26 -3.69
#